data_AF-A0A972VXW6-F1
#
_entry.id   AF-A0A972VXW6-F1
#
_cell.length_a   1.000
_cell.length_b   1.000
_cell.length_c   1.000
_cell.angle_alpha   90.00
_cell.angle_beta   90.00
_cell.angle_gamma   90.00
#
_symmetry.space_group_name_H-M   'P 1'
#
loop_
_entity.id
_entity.type
_entity.pdbx_description
1 polymer ?
#
loop_
_entity_poly.entity_id
_entity_poly.type
_entity_poly.pdbx_seq_one_letter_code
_entity_poly.pdbx_strand_id
1 'polypeptide(L)'
;GNKAARKQISMIKVAVSRIYQAIADRTIQIYGARGVTGDTPAAQAFSRARAFRIYDGPDEVHLQTIARLEAGEQDVDGPVGNLNHYLFNGAE
;
A
#
# COMPACT_ATOMS: atom_id res chain seq x y z
N GLY A 1 -11.31 -11.55 13.25
CA GLY A 1 -10.78 -10.48 14.11
C GLY A 1 -9.42 -10.00 13.62
N ASN A 2 -8.89 -8.88 14.13
CA ASN A 2 -7.72 -8.17 13.57
C ASN A 2 -6.48 -9.04 13.27
N LYS A 3 -6.25 -10.12 14.05
CA LYS A 3 -5.16 -11.07 13.79
C LYS A 3 -5.28 -11.80 12.45
N ALA A 4 -6.50 -12.21 12.07
CA ALA A 4 -6.77 -12.90 10.81
C ALA A 4 -6.67 -11.96 9.60
N ALA A 5 -6.94 -10.66 9.78
CA ALA A 5 -6.88 -9.65 8.72
C ALA A 5 -5.51 -8.97 8.58
N ARG A 6 -4.47 -9.46 9.28
CA ARG A 6 -3.18 -8.77 9.40
C ARG A 6 -2.48 -8.58 8.04
N LYS A 7 -2.59 -9.56 7.15
CA LYS A 7 -2.06 -9.51 5.78
C LYS A 7 -2.78 -8.42 4.99
N GLN A 8 -4.12 -8.44 4.98
CA GLN A 8 -4.98 -7.50 4.26
C GLN A 8 -4.79 -6.06 4.75
N ILE A 9 -4.69 -5.84 6.07
CA ILE A 9 -4.42 -4.52 6.66
C ILE A 9 -3.06 -3.98 6.19
N SER A 10 -2.03 -4.84 6.14
CA SER A 10 -0.71 -4.42 5.66
C SER A 10 -0.72 -4.12 4.16
N MET A 11 -1.43 -4.93 3.36
CA MET A 11 -1.57 -4.72 1.92
C MET A 11 -2.26 -3.39 1.60
N ILE A 12 -3.41 -3.11 2.23
CA ILE A 12 -4.15 -1.87 1.97
C ILE A 12 -3.36 -0.64 2.39
N LYS A 13 -2.61 -0.71 3.49
CA LYS A 13 -1.78 0.41 3.95
C LYS A 13 -0.72 0.80 2.92
N VAL A 14 -0.02 -0.18 2.34
CA VAL A 14 0.99 0.06 1.28
C VAL A 14 0.34 0.54 -0.02
N ALA A 15 -0.78 -0.06 -0.42
CA ALA A 15 -1.47 0.33 -1.65
C ALA A 15 -1.97 1.78 -1.59
N VAL A 16 -2.69 2.14 -0.51
CA VAL A 16 -3.25 3.48 -0.33
C VAL A 16 -2.15 4.53 -0.18
N SER A 17 -1.06 4.23 0.54
CA SER A 17 0.02 5.21 0.73
C SER A 17 0.69 5.62 -0.60
N ARG A 18 0.94 4.65 -1.46
CA ARG A 18 1.53 4.88 -2.80
C ARG A 18 0.56 5.59 -3.74
N ILE A 19 -0.70 5.18 -3.76
CA ILE A 19 -1.73 5.81 -4.60
C ILE A 19 -1.95 7.27 -4.17
N TYR A 20 -2.05 7.52 -2.86
CA TYR A 20 -2.23 8.88 -2.36
C TYR A 20 -1.08 9.79 -2.78
N GLN A 21 0.18 9.35 -2.64
CA GLN A 21 1.31 10.14 -3.09
C GLN A 21 1.27 10.41 -4.59
N ALA A 22 0.93 9.41 -5.41
CA ALA A 22 0.83 9.56 -6.85
C ALA A 22 -0.32 10.48 -7.30
N ILE A 23 -1.43 10.54 -6.54
CA ILE A 23 -2.51 11.49 -6.80
C ILE A 23 -2.05 12.91 -6.42
N ALA A 24 -1.45 13.08 -5.25
CA ALA A 24 -0.98 14.39 -4.78
C ALA A 24 0.05 15.00 -5.72
N ASP A 25 0.97 14.19 -6.25
CA ASP A 25 1.97 14.58 -7.24
C ASP A 25 1.31 15.08 -8.55
N ARG A 26 0.33 14.33 -9.09
CA ARG A 26 -0.45 14.76 -10.26
C ARG A 26 -1.21 16.06 -10.00
N THR A 27 -1.73 16.26 -8.80
CA THR A 27 -2.40 17.51 -8.40
C THR A 27 -1.43 18.69 -8.44
N ILE A 28 -0.18 18.54 -7.97
CA ILE A 28 0.86 19.56 -8.10
C ILE A 28 1.06 19.91 -9.57
N GLN A 29 1.21 18.89 -10.44
CA GLN A 29 1.42 19.10 -11.86
C GLN A 29 0.27 19.87 -12.54
N ILE A 30 -0.99 19.59 -12.18
CA ILE A 30 -2.17 20.27 -12.72
C ILE A 30 -2.20 21.76 -12.34
N TYR A 31 -1.78 22.11 -11.12
CA TYR A 31 -1.70 23.51 -10.67
C TYR A 31 -0.46 24.26 -11.19
N GLY A 32 0.50 23.58 -11.80
CA GLY A 32 1.77 24.17 -12.26
C GLY A 32 2.56 24.79 -11.12
N ALA A 33 3.17 25.96 -11.34
CA ALA A 33 3.97 26.64 -10.31
C ALA A 33 3.20 26.93 -9.01
N ARG A 34 1.87 27.15 -9.09
CA ARG A 34 1.03 27.35 -7.90
C ARG A 34 0.88 26.08 -7.06
N GLY A 35 1.07 24.90 -7.66
CA GLY A 35 0.95 23.60 -6.99
C GLY A 35 2.02 23.36 -5.91
N VAL A 36 3.16 24.04 -6.00
CA VAL A 36 4.25 23.96 -5.00
C VAL A 36 4.21 25.07 -3.95
N THR A 37 3.21 25.95 -4.01
CA THR A 37 3.02 27.05 -3.06
C THR A 37 1.96 26.72 -2.00
N GLY A 38 1.80 27.60 -1.02
CA GLY A 38 0.70 27.54 -0.05
C GLY A 38 -0.67 27.96 -0.59
N ASP A 39 -0.76 28.43 -1.83
CA ASP A 39 -1.99 29.00 -2.41
C ASP A 39 -3.00 27.93 -2.85
N THR A 40 -2.59 26.65 -2.84
CA THR A 40 -3.42 25.50 -3.22
C THR A 40 -3.25 24.39 -2.18
N PRO A 41 -4.20 23.45 -2.06
CA PRO A 41 -4.05 22.32 -1.15
C PRO A 41 -2.97 21.30 -1.59
N ALA A 42 -2.40 21.45 -2.80
CA ALA A 42 -1.55 20.44 -3.43
C ALA A 42 -0.26 20.14 -2.66
N ALA A 43 0.49 21.19 -2.27
CA ALA A 43 1.75 21.05 -1.53
C ALA A 43 1.55 20.36 -0.16
N GLN A 44 0.47 20.73 0.55
CA GLN A 44 0.12 20.10 1.83
C GLN A 44 -0.29 18.64 1.63
N ALA A 45 -1.10 18.33 0.62
CA ALA A 45 -1.51 16.97 0.30
C ALA A 45 -0.30 16.08 0.00
N PHE A 46 0.65 16.56 -0.81
CA PHE A 46 1.88 15.81 -1.13
C PHE A 46 2.72 15.54 0.12
N SER A 47 2.90 16.56 0.97
CA SER A 47 3.65 16.43 2.22
C SER A 47 3.02 15.40 3.16
N ARG A 48 1.69 15.43 3.30
CA ARG A 48 0.93 14.45 4.09
C ARG A 48 1.01 13.05 3.49
N ALA A 49 0.89 12.92 2.16
CA ALA A 49 1.00 11.63 1.48
C ALA A 49 2.38 11.01 1.68
N ARG A 50 3.45 11.82 1.61
CA ARG A 50 4.81 11.35 1.88
C ARG A 50 4.97 10.88 3.33
N ALA A 51 4.39 11.61 4.29
CA ALA A 51 4.43 11.23 5.69
C ALA A 51 3.59 9.96 5.98
N PHE A 52 2.49 9.77 5.25
CA PHE A 52 1.64 8.58 5.35
C PHE A 52 2.34 7.27 4.92
N ARG A 53 3.45 7.36 4.16
CA ARG A 53 4.34 6.21 3.89
C ARG A 53 5.21 5.80 5.08
N ILE A 54 5.18 6.57 6.17
CA ILE A 54 5.97 6.36 7.40
C ILE A 54 5.04 6.11 8.59
N TYR A 55 3.93 6.87 8.70
CA TYR A 55 2.96 6.72 9.78
C TYR A 55 2.38 5.31 9.84
N ASP A 56 2.08 4.85 11.06
CA ASP A 56 1.54 3.51 11.39
C ASP A 56 2.38 2.33 10.88
N GLY A 57 3.63 2.58 10.48
CA GLY A 57 4.55 1.61 9.91
C GLY A 57 5.06 2.07 8.54
N PRO A 58 6.39 2.13 8.34
CA PRO A 58 6.96 2.32 7.02
C PRO A 58 6.48 1.24 6.04
N ASP A 59 6.34 1.60 4.77
CA ASP A 59 5.93 0.67 3.71
C ASP A 59 6.76 -0.63 3.73
N GLU A 60 8.05 -0.54 4.00
CA GLU A 60 8.98 -1.67 4.04
C GLU A 60 8.64 -2.69 5.14
N VAL A 61 8.16 -2.21 6.29
CA VAL A 61 7.74 -3.06 7.42
C VAL A 61 6.44 -3.80 7.07
N HIS A 62 5.52 -3.13 6.39
CA HIS A 62 4.30 -3.77 5.89
C HIS A 62 4.61 -4.78 4.80
N LEU A 63 5.49 -4.45 3.84
CA LEU A 63 5.94 -5.38 2.80
C LEU A 63 6.62 -6.62 3.39
N GLN A 64 7.49 -6.46 4.38
CA GLN A 64 8.11 -7.58 5.08
C GLN A 64 7.06 -8.48 5.75
N THR A 65 6.05 -7.87 6.39
CA THR A 65 4.95 -8.61 7.02
C THR A 65 4.14 -9.37 5.98
N ILE A 66 3.81 -8.76 4.85
CA ILE A 66 3.12 -9.39 3.73
C ILE A 66 3.94 -10.58 3.22
N ALA A 67 5.23 -10.36 2.92
CA ALA A 67 6.10 -11.40 2.39
C ALA A 67 6.22 -12.62 3.31
N ARG A 68 6.35 -12.41 4.62
CA ARG A 68 6.41 -13.50 5.60
C ARG A 68 5.10 -14.30 5.67
N LEU A 69 3.96 -13.62 5.66
CA LEU A 69 2.65 -14.28 5.70
C LEU A 69 2.37 -15.02 4.39
N GLU A 70 2.70 -14.40 3.27
CA GLU A 70 2.59 -15.01 1.94
C GLU A 70 3.46 -16.27 1.81
N ALA A 71 4.73 -16.21 2.24
CA ALA A 71 5.62 -17.37 2.19
C ALA A 71 5.07 -18.55 3.00
N GLY A 72 4.50 -18.30 4.18
CA GLY A 72 3.86 -19.36 4.99
C GLY A 72 2.58 -19.93 4.37
N GLU A 73 1.87 -19.16 3.54
CA GLU A 73 0.69 -19.64 2.81
C GLU A 73 1.09 -20.43 1.54
N GLN A 74 2.18 -20.03 0.88
CA GLN A 74 2.67 -20.70 -0.32
C GLN A 74 3.42 -22.01 -0.04
N ASP A 75 4.09 -22.13 1.10
CA ASP A 75 4.83 -23.33 1.54
C ASP A 75 3.92 -24.55 1.81
N VAL A 76 2.59 -24.37 1.75
CA VAL A 76 1.63 -25.42 2.10
C VAL A 76 1.52 -26.54 1.06
N ASP A 77 1.98 -26.39 -0.21
CA ASP A 77 1.84 -27.47 -1.24
C ASP A 77 2.93 -27.50 -2.35
N GLY A 78 4.22 -27.68 -2.02
CA GLY A 78 5.24 -28.20 -2.96
C GLY A 78 5.89 -27.19 -3.95
N PRO A 79 6.72 -27.68 -4.91
CA PRO A 79 7.77 -26.90 -5.60
C PRO A 79 7.29 -25.77 -6.54
N VAL A 80 5.98 -25.60 -6.70
CA VAL A 80 5.36 -24.53 -7.49
C VAL A 80 4.52 -23.56 -6.65
N GLY A 81 4.45 -23.76 -5.33
CA GLY A 81 3.61 -22.98 -4.43
C GLY A 81 2.11 -23.25 -4.66
N ASN A 82 1.29 -23.01 -3.64
CA ASN A 82 -0.16 -23.17 -3.75
C ASN A 82 -0.79 -22.02 -4.57
N LEU A 83 -0.84 -22.18 -5.89
CA LEU A 83 -1.50 -21.26 -6.83
C LEU A 83 -3.03 -21.21 -6.64
N ASN A 84 -3.64 -22.17 -5.94
CA ASN A 84 -5.08 -22.19 -5.75
C ASN A 84 -5.58 -20.97 -4.96
N HIS A 85 -4.74 -20.43 -4.05
CA HIS A 85 -5.05 -19.20 -3.33
C HIS A 85 -5.32 -18.00 -4.26
N TYR A 86 -4.63 -17.93 -5.41
CA TYR A 86 -4.77 -16.83 -6.36
C TYR A 86 -5.76 -17.10 -7.50
N LEU A 87 -5.95 -18.36 -7.88
CA LEU A 87 -6.72 -18.74 -9.07
C LEU A 87 -8.18 -19.11 -8.75
N PHE A 88 -8.46 -19.65 -7.56
CA PHE A 88 -9.75 -20.30 -7.29
C PHE A 88 -10.49 -19.79 -6.04
N ASN A 89 -9.88 -18.94 -5.23
CA ASN A 89 -10.46 -18.48 -3.95
C ASN A 89 -11.42 -17.25 -4.07
N GLY A 90 -11.94 -16.98 -5.27
CA GLY A 90 -12.93 -15.93 -5.55
C GLY A 90 -14.31 -16.44 -5.94
N ALA A 91 -14.57 -17.75 -5.78
CA ALA A 91 -15.79 -18.42 -6.23
C ALA A 91 -16.69 -18.97 -5.10
N GLU A 92 -16.42 -18.62 -3.83
CA GLU A 92 -17.33 -18.86 -2.69
C GLU A 92 -17.73 -17.56 -2.01
#